data_AF-A0QRX2-F1
#
_entry.id   AF-A0QRX2-F1
#
_cell.length_a   1.000
_cell.length_b   1.000
_cell.length_c   1.000
_cell.angle_alpha   90.00
_cell.angle_beta   90.00
_cell.angle_gamma   90.00
#
_symmetry.space_group_name_H-M   'P 1'
#
loop_
_entity.id
_entity.type
_entity.pdbx_description
1 polymer ?
#
loop_
_entity_poly.entity_id
_entity_poly.type
_entity_poly.pdbx_seq_one_letter_code
_entity_poly.pdbx_strand_id
1 'polypeptide(L)'
;MVVVIGFIIKYIWWILGGLAMVAAFFIIRALVRWHLAAVAERNRRHAVIARRADRQHQWVLDGDPRGIYGSEGAEFMRYVERDNWDGLLRWIQRPRW
;
A
#
# COMPACT_ATOMS: atom_id res chain seq x y z
N MET A 1 50.17 -33.13 20.41
CA MET A 1 49.96 -32.29 19.21
C MET A 1 48.60 -32.51 18.56
N VAL A 2 48.19 -33.76 18.26
CA VAL A 2 46.89 -34.07 17.61
C VAL A 2 45.66 -33.57 18.40
N VAL A 3 45.68 -33.69 19.73
CA VAL A 3 44.57 -33.23 20.60
C VAL A 3 44.37 -31.71 20.52
N VAL A 4 45.46 -30.94 20.46
CA VAL A 4 45.42 -29.47 20.36
C VAL A 4 44.89 -29.03 19.00
N ILE A 5 45.33 -29.70 17.92
CA ILE A 5 44.85 -29.44 16.56
C ILE A 5 43.34 -29.73 16.45
N GLY A 6 42.89 -30.86 16.99
CA GLY A 6 41.46 -31.21 17.01
C GLY A 6 40.62 -30.20 17.80
N PHE A 7 41.16 -29.68 18.90
CA PHE A 7 40.51 -28.63 19.68
C PHE A 7 40.41 -27.32 18.89
N ILE A 8 41.48 -26.88 18.23
CA ILE A 8 41.46 -25.66 17.41
C ILE A 8 40.42 -25.76 16.28
N ILE A 9 40.39 -26.90 15.57
CA ILE A 9 39.41 -27.15 14.50
C ILE A 9 37.98 -27.12 15.05
N LYS A 10 37.73 -27.67 16.25
CA LYS A 10 36.41 -27.69 16.88
C LYS A 10 35.92 -26.28 17.24
N TYR A 11 36.80 -25.42 17.75
CA TYR A 11 36.43 -24.10 18.25
C TYR A 11 36.38 -23.01 17.17
N ILE A 12 37.10 -23.17 16.05
CA ILE A 12 37.05 -22.17 14.97
C ILE A 12 35.64 -22.04 14.36
N TRP A 13 34.88 -23.13 14.33
CA TRP A 13 33.47 -23.13 13.87
C TRP A 13 32.54 -22.33 14.78
N TRP A 14 32.81 -22.27 16.08
CA TRP A 14 32.05 -21.43 17.01
C TRP A 14 32.33 -19.94 16.78
N ILE A 15 33.58 -19.58 16.50
CA ILE A 15 33.97 -18.21 16.18
C ILE A 15 33.38 -17.79 14.83
N LEU A 16 33.51 -18.64 13.81
CA LEU A 16 32.91 -18.41 12.49
C LEU A 16 31.39 -18.33 12.56
N GLY A 17 30.75 -19.21 13.33
CA GLY A 17 29.30 -19.19 13.56
C GLY A 17 28.84 -17.90 14.24
N GLY A 18 29.54 -17.47 15.30
CA GLY A 18 29.24 -16.21 15.97
C GLY A 18 29.41 -15.00 15.05
N LEU A 19 30.52 -14.95 14.29
CA LEU A 19 30.79 -13.88 13.34
C LEU A 19 29.73 -13.86 12.21
N ALA A 20 29.38 -15.02 11.67
CA ALA A 20 28.34 -15.15 10.66
C ALA A 20 26.98 -14.67 11.18
N MET A 21 26.65 -14.97 12.45
CA MET A 21 25.39 -14.55 13.05
C MET A 21 25.32 -13.02 13.22
N VAL A 22 26.42 -12.39 13.66
CA VAL A 22 26.53 -10.93 13.74
C VAL A 22 26.43 -10.31 12.35
N ALA A 23 27.17 -10.83 11.37
CA ALA A 23 27.13 -10.34 9.99
C ALA A 23 25.72 -10.46 9.39
N ALA A 24 25.05 -11.59 9.57
CA ALA A 24 23.68 -11.81 9.13
C ALA A 24 22.72 -10.81 9.77
N PHE A 25 22.85 -10.54 11.07
CA PHE A 25 22.03 -9.53 11.75
C PHE A 25 22.19 -8.13 11.13
N PHE A 26 23.42 -7.71 10.83
CA PHE A 26 23.67 -6.43 10.18
C PHE A 26 23.12 -6.38 8.75
N ILE A 27 23.29 -7.45 7.97
CA ILE A 27 22.76 -7.55 6.60
C ILE A 27 21.23 -7.49 6.61
N ILE A 28 20.57 -8.28 7.45
CA ILE A 28 19.10 -8.27 7.60
C ILE A 28 18.62 -6.88 8.01
N ARG A 29 19.27 -6.25 8.99
CA ARG A 29 18.92 -4.89 9.44
C ARG A 29 19.12 -3.84 8.35
N ALA A 30 20.10 -4.01 7.47
CA ALA A 30 20.29 -3.14 6.31
C ALA A 30 19.16 -3.36 5.30
N LEU A 31 18.92 -4.60 4.90
CA LEU A 31 17.85 -4.96 3.95
C LEU A 31 16.48 -4.46 4.41
N VAL A 32 16.13 -4.65 5.68
CA VAL A 32 14.87 -4.15 6.25
C VAL A 32 14.78 -2.63 6.14
N ARG A 33 15.86 -1.89 6.43
CA ARG A 33 15.87 -0.42 6.29
C ARG A 33 15.66 0.02 4.83
N TRP A 34 16.32 -0.66 3.89
CA TRP A 34 16.16 -0.38 2.46
C TRP A 34 14.75 -0.70 1.97
N HIS A 35 14.18 -1.84 2.38
CA HIS A 35 12.82 -2.20 2.05
C HIS A 35 11.78 -1.26 2.67
N LEU A 36 11.95 -0.88 3.94
CA LEU A 36 11.06 0.08 4.59
C LEU A 36 11.07 1.44 3.90
N ALA A 37 12.23 1.91 3.44
CA ALA A 37 12.32 3.15 2.66
C ALA A 37 11.56 3.04 1.33
N ALA A 38 11.71 1.92 0.62
CA ALA A 38 10.99 1.67 -0.63
C ALA A 38 9.47 1.50 -0.42
N VAL A 39 9.07 0.86 0.68
CA VAL A 39 7.66 0.66 1.05
C VAL A 39 7.03 1.96 1.51
N ALA A 40 7.75 2.83 2.22
CA ALA A 40 7.24 4.13 2.65
C ALA A 40 6.82 5.00 1.44
N GLU A 41 7.57 4.97 0.36
CA GLU A 41 7.23 5.70 -0.86
C GLU A 41 5.99 5.12 -1.56
N ARG A 42 5.85 3.78 -1.59
CA ARG A 42 4.63 3.13 -2.10
C ARG A 42 3.41 3.42 -1.21
N ASN A 43 3.60 3.42 0.10
CA ASN A 43 2.55 3.71 1.09
C ASN A 43 2.04 5.14 0.96
N ARG A 44 2.89 6.13 0.63
CA ARG A 44 2.44 7.50 0.37
C ARG A 44 1.46 7.59 -0.78
N ARG A 45 1.73 6.88 -1.88
CA ARG A 45 0.84 6.83 -3.05
C ARG A 45 -0.47 6.13 -2.70
N HIS A 46 -0.39 5.02 -1.98
CA HIS A 46 -1.57 4.26 -1.57
C HIS A 46 -2.41 5.00 -0.53
N ALA A 47 -1.81 5.82 0.34
CA ALA A 47 -2.52 6.62 1.33
C ALA A 47 -3.43 7.69 0.70
N VAL A 48 -3.14 8.15 -0.51
CA VAL A 48 -4.03 9.07 -1.25
C VAL A 48 -5.25 8.31 -1.77
N ILE A 49 -5.05 7.09 -2.27
CA ILE A 49 -6.12 6.22 -2.77
C ILE A 49 -7.00 5.75 -1.61
N ALA A 50 -6.40 5.31 -0.50
CA ALA A 50 -7.09 4.91 0.72
C ALA A 50 -7.97 6.06 1.25
N ARG A 51 -7.44 7.29 1.33
CA ARG A 51 -8.25 8.46 1.73
C ARG A 51 -9.41 8.77 0.79
N ARG A 52 -9.32 8.42 -0.50
CA ARG A 52 -10.46 8.54 -1.43
C ARG A 52 -11.48 7.43 -1.21
N ALA A 53 -11.01 6.20 -1.01
CA ALA A 53 -11.86 5.07 -0.70
C ALA A 53 -12.60 5.26 0.63
N ASP A 54 -11.94 5.77 1.67
CA ASP A 54 -12.55 6.05 2.97
C ASP A 54 -13.66 7.10 2.85
N ARG A 55 -13.45 8.16 2.06
CA ARG A 55 -14.50 9.15 1.79
C ARG A 55 -15.68 8.56 1.04
N GLN A 56 -15.42 7.69 0.05
CA GLN A 56 -16.49 6.99 -0.66
C GLN A 56 -17.25 6.04 0.27
N HIS A 57 -16.55 5.35 1.17
CA HIS A 57 -17.16 4.47 2.17
C HIS A 57 -18.06 5.24 3.14
N GLN A 58 -17.63 6.43 3.59
CA GLN A 58 -18.47 7.33 4.40
C GLN A 58 -19.74 7.75 3.65
N TRP A 59 -19.65 8.09 2.35
CA TRP A 59 -20.84 8.40 1.56
C TRP A 59 -21.80 7.21 1.42
N VAL A 60 -21.30 5.97 1.36
CA VAL A 60 -22.14 4.76 1.38
C VAL A 60 -22.88 4.64 2.72
N LEU A 61 -22.17 4.88 3.83
CA LEU A 61 -22.76 4.81 5.18
C LEU A 61 -23.81 5.90 5.42
N ASP A 62 -23.58 7.10 4.90
CA ASP A 62 -24.52 8.23 4.97
C ASP A 62 -25.74 8.05 4.04
N GLY A 63 -25.77 6.98 3.23
CA GLY A 63 -26.80 6.77 2.22
C GLY A 63 -26.75 7.79 1.08
N ASP A 64 -25.64 8.53 0.93
CA ASP A 64 -25.45 9.46 -0.18
C ASP A 64 -25.24 8.63 -1.47
N PRO A 65 -26.02 8.89 -2.54
CA PRO A 65 -25.85 8.21 -3.82
C PRO A 65 -24.42 8.34 -4.41
N ARG A 66 -23.62 9.31 -3.94
CA ARG A 66 -22.19 9.43 -4.26
C ARG A 66 -21.35 8.24 -3.78
N GLY A 67 -21.80 7.50 -2.77
CA GLY A 67 -21.09 6.32 -2.27
C GLY A 67 -21.05 5.18 -3.29
N ILE A 68 -22.16 4.95 -3.99
CA ILE A 68 -22.29 3.86 -4.98
C ILE A 68 -21.87 4.33 -6.38
N TYR A 69 -22.28 5.52 -6.79
CA TYR A 69 -22.09 6.00 -8.17
C TYR A 69 -20.91 6.96 -8.35
N GLY A 70 -20.25 7.36 -7.25
CA GLY A 70 -19.27 8.45 -7.28
C GLY A 70 -19.92 9.82 -7.50
N SER A 71 -19.12 10.89 -7.51
CA SER A 71 -19.66 12.26 -7.67
C SER A 71 -20.32 12.51 -9.02
N GLU A 72 -19.74 11.99 -10.10
CA GLU A 72 -20.28 12.14 -11.46
C GLU A 72 -21.53 11.28 -11.68
N GLY A 73 -21.50 10.02 -11.24
CA GLY A 73 -22.65 9.13 -11.37
C GLY A 73 -23.82 9.53 -10.47
N ALA A 74 -23.56 10.12 -9.30
CA ALA A 74 -24.62 10.69 -8.46
C ALA A 74 -25.27 11.94 -9.09
N GLU A 75 -24.52 12.72 -9.87
CA GLU A 75 -25.08 13.84 -10.63
C GLU A 75 -25.97 13.34 -11.77
N PHE A 76 -25.52 12.31 -12.51
CA PHE A 76 -26.33 11.61 -13.52
C PHE A 76 -27.65 11.09 -12.91
N MET A 77 -27.58 10.35 -11.79
CA MET A 77 -28.76 9.77 -11.15
C MET A 77 -29.74 10.84 -10.66
N ARG A 78 -29.25 12.02 -10.26
CA ARG A 78 -30.11 13.14 -9.89
C ARG A 78 -30.97 13.64 -11.06
N TYR A 79 -30.47 13.62 -12.30
CA TYR A 79 -31.27 13.98 -13.47
C TYR A 79 -32.33 12.91 -13.79
N VAL A 80 -31.99 11.63 -13.62
CA VAL A 80 -32.88 10.50 -13.83
C VAL A 80 -34.01 10.48 -12.78
N GLU A 81 -33.69 10.63 -11.50
CA GLU A 81 -34.69 10.65 -10.41
C GLU A 81 -35.64 11.84 -10.51
N ARG A 82 -35.18 12.95 -11.09
CA ARG A 82 -35.98 14.18 -11.29
C ARG A 82 -36.68 14.22 -12.65
N ASP A 83 -36.67 13.12 -13.42
CA ASP A 83 -37.26 13.00 -14.76
C ASP A 83 -36.81 14.12 -15.74
N ASN A 84 -35.60 14.63 -15.56
CA ASN A 84 -35.06 15.77 -16.30
C ASN A 84 -34.17 15.29 -17.47
N TRP A 85 -34.82 14.76 -18.50
CA TRP A 85 -34.15 14.23 -19.69
C TRP A 85 -33.36 15.28 -20.47
N ASP A 86 -33.85 16.52 -20.54
CA ASP A 86 -33.17 17.62 -21.24
C ASP A 86 -31.87 18.05 -20.56
N GLY A 87 -31.84 18.04 -19.22
CA GLY A 87 -30.63 18.27 -18.44
C GLY A 87 -29.62 17.14 -18.61
N LEU A 88 -30.10 15.90 -18.61
CA LEU A 88 -29.29 14.70 -18.76
C LEU A 88 -28.58 14.66 -20.13
N LEU A 89 -29.33 14.88 -21.22
CA LEU A 89 -28.77 14.86 -22.57
C LEU A 89 -27.66 15.90 -22.75
N ARG A 90 -27.84 17.10 -22.18
CA ARG A 90 -26.82 18.15 -22.18
C ARG A 90 -25.57 17.77 -21.37
N TRP A 91 -25.73 17.07 -20.25
CA TRP A 91 -24.62 16.59 -19.43
C TRP A 91 -23.82 15.49 -20.15
N ILE A 92 -24.48 14.55 -20.83
CA ILE A 92 -23.83 13.48 -21.60
C ILE A 92 -23.04 14.03 -22.81
N GLN A 93 -23.59 15.05 -23.48
CA GLN A 93 -22.94 15.71 -24.61
C GLN A 93 -21.78 16.64 -24.22
N ARG A 94 -21.56 16.84 -22.91
CA ARG A 94 -20.52 17.74 -22.43
C ARG A 94 -19.13 17.14 -22.72
N PRO A 95 -18.23 17.88 -23.40
CA PRO A 95 -16.90 17.38 -23.69
C PRO A 95 -16.10 17.16 -22.39
N ARG A 96 -15.63 15.94 -22.18
CA ARG A 96 -14.74 15.58 -21.06
C ARG A 96 -13.30 15.57 -21.58
N TRP A 97 -12.64 16.72 -21.56
CA TRP A 97 -11.21 16.88 -21.86
C TRP A 97 -10.42 17.00 -20.56
#